data_AF-A0A518WBZ3-F1
#
_entry.id   AF-A0A518WBZ3-F1
#
_cell.length_a   1.000
_cell.length_b   1.000
_cell.length_c   1.000
_cell.angle_alpha   90.00
_cell.angle_beta   90.00
_cell.angle_gamma   90.00
#
_symmetry.space_group_name_H-M   'P 1'
#
loop_
_entity.id
_entity.type
_entity.pdbx_description
1 polymer ?
#
loop_
_entity_poly.entity_id
_entity_poly.type
_entity_poly.pdbx_seq_one_letter_code
_entity_poly.pdbx_strand_id
1 'polypeptide(L)'
;MSSTGSRRRPVNQPVPCRNDLARADAQLASDRRVGLPPSARMLYAVVHANGTLARGLGAASATRLAPGMYQVVFDQDVSTAGYVGTIGLAGSAGLAPPGGISVVGRTGIPNGVFVKTFASDGSVSDRPFHLAVLA
;
A
#
# COMPACT_ATOMS: atom_id res chain seq x y z
N MET A 1 31.99 -41.98 -13.96
CA MET A 1 31.36 -40.91 -14.75
C MET A 1 30.12 -40.46 -14.00
N SER A 2 30.23 -39.43 -13.17
CA SER A 2 29.13 -38.98 -12.30
C SER A 2 28.51 -37.72 -12.90
N SER A 3 27.32 -37.88 -13.47
CA SER A 3 26.52 -36.81 -14.03
C SER A 3 25.80 -36.08 -12.89
N THR A 4 26.18 -34.82 -12.64
CA THR A 4 25.49 -33.91 -11.73
C THR A 4 24.32 -33.29 -12.48
N GLY A 5 23.17 -33.96 -12.47
CA GLY A 5 21.93 -33.43 -13.04
C GLY A 5 21.48 -32.18 -12.28
N SER A 6 21.72 -31.00 -12.87
CA SER A 6 21.15 -29.74 -12.39
C SER A 6 19.63 -29.80 -12.52
N ARG A 7 18.92 -29.87 -11.39
CA ARG A 7 17.45 -29.76 -11.33
C ARG A 7 17.05 -28.37 -11.79
N ARG A 8 16.77 -28.20 -13.08
CA ARG A 8 16.04 -27.03 -13.59
C ARG A 8 14.65 -27.02 -12.96
N ARG A 9 14.44 -26.17 -11.96
CA ARG A 9 13.12 -25.86 -11.44
C ARG A 9 12.27 -25.32 -12.61
N PRO A 10 11.03 -25.78 -12.81
CA PRO A 10 10.13 -25.13 -13.75
C PRO A 10 9.88 -23.71 -13.26
N VAL A 11 10.36 -22.72 -14.02
CA VAL A 11 10.15 -21.31 -13.71
C VAL A 11 8.97 -20.84 -14.55
N ASN A 12 7.84 -20.47 -13.90
CA ASN A 12 6.67 -19.88 -14.56
C ASN A 12 6.90 -18.39 -14.91
N GLN A 13 8.12 -18.02 -15.31
CA GLN A 13 8.48 -16.67 -15.70
C GLN A 13 9.39 -16.74 -16.93
N PRO A 14 9.30 -15.76 -17.86
CA PRO A 14 10.22 -15.66 -18.98
C PRO A 14 11.68 -15.60 -18.53
N VAL A 15 12.58 -16.18 -19.32
CA VAL A 15 14.02 -16.11 -19.06
C VAL A 15 14.49 -14.64 -19.17
N PRO A 16 15.13 -14.06 -18.13
CA PRO A 16 15.65 -12.70 -18.19
C PRO A 16 16.68 -12.52 -19.33
N CYS A 17 16.68 -11.36 -19.99
CA CYS A 17 17.69 -11.09 -21.01
C CYS A 17 19.05 -10.76 -20.36
N ARG A 18 20.15 -10.99 -21.09
CA ARG A 18 21.51 -10.72 -20.56
C ARG A 18 21.71 -9.26 -20.15
N ASN A 19 21.09 -8.32 -20.86
CA ASN A 19 21.19 -6.91 -20.53
C ASN A 19 20.49 -6.57 -19.22
N ASP A 20 19.36 -7.23 -18.90
CA ASP A 20 18.66 -7.03 -17.63
C ASP A 20 19.47 -7.59 -16.46
N LEU A 21 20.11 -8.75 -16.64
CA LEU A 21 21.02 -9.33 -15.65
C LEU A 21 22.23 -8.41 -15.39
N ALA A 22 22.88 -7.91 -16.44
CA ALA A 22 24.02 -7.00 -16.30
C ALA A 22 23.63 -5.67 -15.62
N ARG A 23 22.41 -5.15 -15.87
CA ARG A 23 21.88 -3.97 -15.17
C ARG A 23 21.61 -4.25 -13.70
N ALA A 24 21.04 -5.41 -13.37
CA ALA A 24 20.80 -5.83 -12.00
C ALA A 24 22.12 -5.97 -11.22
N ASP A 25 23.13 -6.62 -11.79
CA ASP A 25 24.45 -6.79 -11.18
C ASP A 25 25.13 -5.42 -10.92
N ALA A 26 25.03 -4.49 -11.88
CA ALA A 26 25.57 -3.13 -11.71
C ALA A 26 24.83 -2.31 -10.64
N GLN A 27 23.52 -2.50 -10.47
CA GLN A 27 22.74 -1.86 -9.42
C GLN A 27 23.08 -2.42 -8.03
N LEU A 28 23.29 -3.73 -7.92
CA LEU A 28 23.74 -4.39 -6.69
C LEU A 28 25.18 -4.00 -6.30
N ALA A 29 26.05 -3.78 -7.28
CA ALA A 29 27.41 -3.30 -7.05
C ALA A 29 27.47 -1.83 -6.61
N SER A 30 26.40 -1.05 -6.82
CA SER A 30 26.29 0.27 -6.22
C SER A 30 25.89 0.13 -4.75
N ASP A 31 26.62 0.78 -3.82
CA ASP A 31 26.29 0.88 -2.38
C ASP A 31 24.96 1.62 -2.08
N ARG A 32 24.04 1.68 -3.05
CA ARG A 32 22.66 2.05 -2.79
C ARG A 32 22.11 1.05 -1.79
N ARG A 33 21.78 1.53 -0.59
CA ARG A 33 21.00 0.77 0.37
C ARG A 33 19.76 0.23 -0.33
N VAL A 34 19.75 -1.07 -0.60
CA VAL A 34 18.59 -1.79 -1.12
C VAL A 34 17.57 -1.84 0.02
N GLY A 35 16.54 -0.99 -0.04
CA GLY A 35 15.47 -0.95 0.97
C GLY A 35 15.04 0.47 1.36
N LEU A 36 14.02 0.56 2.20
CA LEU A 36 13.62 1.82 2.84
C LEU A 36 14.76 2.37 3.72
N PRO A 37 14.95 3.69 3.82
CA PRO A 37 15.99 4.26 4.67
C PRO A 37 15.76 3.89 6.16
N PRO A 38 16.79 3.87 7.02
CA PRO A 38 16.63 3.59 8.46
C PRO A 38 15.69 4.55 9.19
N SER A 39 15.46 5.74 8.62
CA SER A 39 14.49 6.72 9.11
C SER A 39 13.05 6.39 8.75
N ALA A 40 12.82 5.43 7.85
CA ALA A 40 11.49 5.10 7.41
C ALA A 40 10.62 4.61 8.56
N ARG A 41 9.34 4.96 8.50
CA ARG A 41 8.30 4.65 9.47
C ARG A 41 7.14 3.98 8.74
N MET A 42 6.63 2.91 9.33
CA MET A 42 5.35 2.36 8.92
C MET A 42 4.25 3.02 9.74
N LEU A 43 3.32 3.69 9.07
CA LEU A 43 2.11 4.23 9.67
C LEU A 43 0.91 3.44 9.17
N TYR A 44 -0.16 3.44 9.94
CA TYR A 44 -1.32 2.62 9.63
C TYR A 44 -2.62 3.21 10.17
N ALA A 45 -3.71 3.05 9.42
CA ALA A 45 -5.06 3.40 9.84
C ALA A 45 -6.07 2.34 9.42
N VAL A 46 -6.97 1.99 10.33
CA VAL A 46 -8.20 1.23 10.06
C VAL A 46 -9.36 2.19 10.17
N VAL A 47 -10.14 2.31 9.10
CA VAL A 47 -11.21 3.31 9.01
C VAL A 47 -12.54 2.60 8.74
N HIS A 48 -13.55 2.98 9.52
CA HIS A 48 -14.93 2.50 9.34
C HIS A 48 -15.57 3.15 8.09
N ALA A 49 -16.62 2.53 7.55
CA ALA A 49 -17.33 3.06 6.38
C ALA A 49 -18.00 4.43 6.61
N ASN A 50 -18.28 4.80 7.87
CA ASN A 50 -18.78 6.13 8.22
C ASN A 50 -17.65 7.18 8.30
N GLY A 51 -16.39 6.79 8.09
CA GLY A 51 -15.21 7.64 8.11
C GLY A 51 -14.56 7.85 9.48
N THR A 52 -14.98 7.16 10.53
CA THR A 52 -14.33 7.25 11.84
C THR A 52 -13.10 6.33 11.91
N LEU A 53 -12.04 6.80 12.57
CA LEU A 53 -10.83 6.00 12.82
C LEU A 53 -11.13 4.92 13.86
N ALA A 54 -10.95 3.66 13.49
CA ALA A 54 -11.14 2.52 14.40
C ALA A 54 -9.92 2.28 15.29
N ARG A 55 -8.73 2.36 14.67
CA ARG A 55 -7.40 2.20 15.28
C ARG A 55 -6.32 2.64 14.29
N GLY A 56 -5.12 2.90 14.77
CA GLY A 56 -3.99 3.22 13.91
C GLY A 56 -2.67 3.30 14.65
N LEU A 57 -1.60 3.48 13.88
CA LEU A 57 -0.24 3.78 14.31
C LEU A 57 0.20 5.05 13.58
N GLY A 58 0.43 6.13 14.33
CA GLY A 58 0.70 7.46 13.78
C GLY A 58 -0.49 8.11 13.05
N ALA A 59 -1.67 7.48 13.03
CA ALA A 59 -2.89 8.07 12.50
C ALA A 59 -3.53 8.98 13.55
N ALA A 60 -3.66 10.27 13.23
CA ALA A 60 -4.25 11.27 14.10
C ALA A 60 -5.78 11.33 13.97
N SER A 61 -6.31 11.22 12.74
CA SER A 61 -7.76 11.23 12.50
C SER A 61 -8.16 10.61 11.17
N ALA A 62 -9.44 10.29 11.04
CA ALA A 62 -10.08 9.98 9.77
C ALA A 62 -11.41 10.73 9.68
N THR A 63 -11.80 11.13 8.48
CA THR A 63 -13.05 11.85 8.24
C THR A 63 -13.60 11.49 6.87
N ARG A 64 -14.91 11.24 6.80
CA ARG A 64 -15.63 11.12 5.53
C ARG A 64 -15.96 12.51 5.00
N LEU A 65 -15.53 12.78 3.77
CA LEU A 65 -15.73 14.07 3.10
C LEU A 65 -17.02 14.09 2.27
N ALA A 66 -17.34 12.96 1.65
CA ALA A 66 -18.49 12.74 0.76
C ALA A 66 -18.65 11.21 0.58
N PRO A 67 -19.72 10.72 -0.09
CA PRO A 67 -19.85 9.30 -0.40
C PRO A 67 -18.59 8.73 -1.03
N GLY A 68 -18.10 7.62 -0.46
CA GLY A 68 -16.89 6.91 -0.84
C GLY A 68 -15.60 7.73 -0.77
N MET A 69 -15.59 8.91 -0.13
CA MET A 69 -14.44 9.81 -0.11
C MET A 69 -14.03 10.15 1.32
N TYR A 70 -12.76 9.94 1.63
CA TYR A 70 -12.22 10.07 2.98
C TYR A 70 -10.91 10.85 2.97
N GLN A 71 -10.62 11.43 4.13
CA GLN A 71 -9.31 11.95 4.49
C GLN A 71 -8.82 11.20 5.72
N VAL A 72 -7.59 10.72 5.67
CA VAL A 72 -6.87 10.18 6.84
C VAL A 72 -5.70 11.10 7.11
N VAL A 73 -5.57 11.57 8.34
CA VAL A 73 -4.50 12.47 8.78
C VAL A 73 -3.57 11.70 9.70
N PHE A 74 -2.27 11.84 9.49
CA PHE A 74 -1.21 11.27 10.31
C PHE A 74 -0.51 12.34 11.17
N ASP A 75 0.27 11.93 12.15
CA ASP A 75 1.02 12.81 13.06
C ASP A 75 2.35 13.33 12.48
N GLN A 76 2.67 12.96 11.25
CA GLN A 76 3.87 13.39 10.52
C GLN A 76 3.56 13.68 9.05
N ASP A 77 4.44 14.43 8.40
CA ASP A 77 4.40 14.64 6.95
C ASP A 77 4.52 13.28 6.22
N VAL A 78 3.61 13.03 5.28
CA VAL A 78 3.57 11.82 4.46
C VAL A 78 3.64 12.13 2.97
N SER A 79 3.86 13.38 2.57
CA SER A 79 3.79 13.84 1.17
C SER A 79 4.67 13.06 0.20
N THR A 80 5.80 12.51 0.65
CA THR A 80 6.73 11.68 -0.15
C THR A 80 6.61 10.18 0.12
N ALA A 81 5.62 9.75 0.89
CA ALA A 81 5.44 8.36 1.32
C ALA A 81 4.77 7.49 0.24
N GLY A 82 4.96 6.18 0.35
CA GLY A 82 4.17 5.20 -0.37
C GLY A 82 2.84 4.90 0.35
N TYR A 83 1.74 4.78 -0.39
CA TYR A 83 0.41 4.50 0.17
C TYR A 83 -0.15 3.18 -0.36
N VAL A 84 -0.66 2.34 0.54
CA VAL A 84 -1.31 1.07 0.18
C VAL A 84 -2.65 0.98 0.90
N GLY A 85 -3.73 0.90 0.13
CA GLY A 85 -5.09 0.75 0.65
C GLY A 85 -5.69 -0.61 0.31
N THR A 86 -6.48 -1.17 1.21
CA THR A 86 -7.31 -2.35 0.95
C THR A 86 -8.73 -2.14 1.50
N ILE A 87 -9.74 -2.68 0.83
CA ILE A 87 -11.10 -2.76 1.39
C ILE A 87 -11.11 -3.84 2.48
N GLY A 88 -11.61 -3.50 3.67
CA GLY A 88 -11.59 -4.42 4.81
C GLY A 88 -12.37 -3.89 6.00
N LEU A 89 -13.06 -4.77 6.72
CA LEU A 89 -13.80 -4.40 7.93
C LEU A 89 -12.84 -3.94 9.03
N ALA A 90 -13.33 -3.07 9.91
CA ALA A 90 -12.59 -2.71 11.11
C ALA A 90 -12.57 -3.83 12.16
N GLY A 91 -13.62 -4.66 12.21
CA GLY A 91 -13.70 -5.82 13.10
C GLY A 91 -12.95 -7.05 12.57
N SER A 92 -12.95 -8.12 13.36
CA SER A 92 -12.27 -9.39 13.05
C SER A 92 -13.21 -10.50 12.55
N ALA A 93 -14.48 -10.18 12.31
CA ALA A 93 -15.50 -11.13 11.88
C ALA A 93 -16.29 -10.59 10.68
N GLY A 94 -16.69 -11.50 9.77
CA GLY A 94 -17.35 -11.16 8.52
C GLY A 94 -16.38 -10.72 7.43
N LEU A 95 -16.93 -10.34 6.27
CA LEU A 95 -16.18 -9.82 5.14
C LEU A 95 -16.80 -8.50 4.67
N ALA A 96 -15.95 -7.54 4.33
CA ALA A 96 -16.42 -6.35 3.65
C ALA A 96 -16.93 -6.76 2.27
N PRO A 97 -18.02 -6.16 1.76
CA PRO A 97 -18.41 -6.40 0.38
C PRO A 97 -17.21 -6.07 -0.55
N PRO A 98 -17.04 -6.79 -1.68
CA PRO A 98 -15.93 -6.53 -2.59
C PRO A 98 -16.04 -5.14 -3.21
N GLY A 99 -14.92 -4.55 -3.58
CA GLY A 99 -14.86 -3.20 -4.11
C GLY A 99 -13.45 -2.74 -4.44
N GLY A 100 -13.35 -1.56 -5.06
CA GLY A 100 -12.10 -0.90 -5.39
C GLY A 100 -11.71 0.15 -4.35
N ILE A 101 -10.43 0.46 -4.29
CA ILE A 101 -9.87 1.54 -3.48
C ILE A 101 -8.79 2.29 -4.28
N SER A 102 -8.77 3.61 -4.16
CA SER A 102 -7.72 4.47 -4.70
C SER A 102 -7.20 5.37 -3.58
N VAL A 103 -5.88 5.51 -3.51
CA VAL A 103 -5.19 6.27 -2.45
C VAL A 103 -4.21 7.24 -3.10
N VAL A 104 -4.11 8.44 -2.52
CA VAL A 104 -3.16 9.48 -2.94
C VAL A 104 -2.94 10.45 -1.79
N GLY A 105 -1.82 11.17 -1.77
CA GLY A 105 -1.62 12.28 -0.84
C GLY A 105 -2.75 13.31 -0.95
N ARG A 106 -3.10 13.95 0.18
CA ARG A 106 -4.18 14.94 0.24
C ARG A 106 -3.65 16.31 -0.17
N THR A 107 -4.18 16.87 -1.24
CA THR A 107 -3.79 18.20 -1.74
C THR A 107 -3.90 19.26 -0.64
N GLY A 108 -2.80 19.97 -0.39
CA GLY A 108 -2.72 21.04 0.61
C GLY A 108 -2.62 20.57 2.07
N ILE A 109 -2.56 19.26 2.33
CA ILE A 109 -2.47 18.69 3.68
C ILE A 109 -1.30 17.68 3.70
N PRO A 110 -0.08 18.11 4.06
CA PRO A 110 1.14 17.29 3.94
C PRO A 110 1.10 15.96 4.70
N ASN A 111 0.42 15.94 5.84
CA ASN A 111 0.20 14.75 6.67
C ASN A 111 -1.11 14.01 6.33
N GLY A 112 -1.74 14.32 5.20
CA GLY A 112 -3.03 13.79 4.79
C GLY A 112 -2.94 12.82 3.63
N VAL A 113 -3.78 11.79 3.67
CA VAL A 113 -4.05 10.87 2.56
C VAL A 113 -5.51 10.98 2.17
N PHE A 114 -5.78 11.21 0.90
CA PHE A 114 -7.09 11.12 0.31
C PHE A 114 -7.36 9.66 -0.13
N VAL A 115 -8.52 9.15 0.27
CA VAL A 115 -8.95 7.80 -0.07
C VAL A 115 -10.29 7.88 -0.78
N LYS A 116 -10.42 7.14 -1.88
CA LYS A 116 -11.70 6.92 -2.56
C LYS A 116 -12.01 5.43 -2.64
N THR A 117 -13.24 5.05 -2.28
CA THR A 117 -13.71 3.66 -2.30
C THR A 117 -14.87 3.49 -3.28
N PHE A 118 -14.93 2.31 -3.88
CA PHE A 118 -15.86 2.00 -4.96
C PHE A 118 -16.48 0.63 -4.75
N ALA A 119 -17.72 0.44 -5.20
CA ALA A 119 -18.28 -0.89 -5.33
C ALA A 119 -17.66 -1.67 -6.49
N SER A 120 -17.97 -2.98 -6.55
CA SER A 120 -17.45 -3.87 -7.59
C SER A 120 -17.86 -3.46 -9.01
N ASP A 121 -18.94 -2.68 -9.14
CA ASP A 121 -19.39 -2.08 -10.40
C ASP A 121 -18.67 -0.76 -10.75
N GLY A 122 -17.72 -0.31 -9.92
CA GLY A 122 -17.00 0.95 -10.08
C GLY A 122 -17.75 2.19 -9.58
N SER A 123 -18.98 2.06 -9.07
CA SER A 123 -19.71 3.17 -8.48
C SER A 123 -19.08 3.62 -7.16
N VAL A 124 -19.12 4.93 -6.87
CA VAL A 124 -18.59 5.46 -5.61
C VAL A 124 -19.46 4.97 -4.46
N SER A 125 -18.84 4.36 -3.44
CA SER A 125 -19.57 3.71 -2.35
C SER A 125 -18.77 3.75 -1.06
N ASP A 126 -19.43 3.98 0.07
CA ASP A 126 -18.80 3.98 1.39
C ASP A 126 -18.36 2.58 1.78
N ARG A 127 -17.05 2.39 2.01
CA ARG A 127 -16.48 1.10 2.41
C ARG A 127 -15.49 1.29 3.55
N PRO A 128 -15.46 0.34 4.51
CA PRO A 128 -14.38 0.33 5.48
C PRO A 128 -13.09 -0.12 4.78
N PHE A 129 -11.96 0.43 5.23
CA PHE A 129 -10.68 0.17 4.60
C PHE A 129 -9.53 0.19 5.62
N HIS A 130 -8.45 -0.46 5.22
CA HIS A 130 -7.15 -0.40 5.88
C HIS A 130 -6.21 0.41 4.99
N LEU A 131 -5.38 1.25 5.60
CA LEU A 131 -4.41 2.10 4.90
C LEU A 131 -3.06 1.96 5.59
N ALA A 132 -2.04 1.53 4.85
CA ALA A 132 -0.65 1.56 5.25
C ALA A 132 0.08 2.71 4.54
N VAL A 133 0.95 3.39 5.27
CA VAL A 133 1.80 4.46 4.75
C VAL A 133 3.26 4.11 5.08
N LEU A 134 4.10 4.13 4.05
CA LEU A 134 5.53 3.85 4.12
C LEU A 134 6.26 5.19 3.96
N ALA A 135 6.48 5.86 5.08
CA ALA A 135 7.03 7.22 5.16
C ALA A 135 8.53 7.20 5.48
#